data_AF-A0A358DGD5-F1
#
_entry.id   AF-A0A358DGD5-F1
#
_cell.length_a   1.000
_cell.length_b   1.000
_cell.length_c   1.000
_cell.angle_alpha   90.00
_cell.angle_beta   90.00
_cell.angle_gamma   90.00
#
_symmetry.space_group_name_H-M   'P 1'
#
loop_
_entity.id
_entity.type
_entity.pdbx_description
1 polymer ?
#
loop_
_entity_poly.entity_id
_entity_poly.type
_entity_poly.pdbx_seq_one_letter_code
_entity_poly.pdbx_strand_id
1 'polypeptide(L)'
;KLEDYQEGDKNIPFRVLEKTWKGTELAGLEYEQLFPWIKVTEKAFKVVCGDFVTTEDGTGIVHIAPTFGADDAKVGKENDVPGLTVVDKDGNTRPMVDLTGKFFRLEDLDGGFVQNNVNVDLYKEFAGRYVKNEYDQALSADEVTLDIDLSVSLKLRNRAFRIEKFVHSYPHCWRTDKPVLYYPLDSWFIRSTACREKMMELNDTINWKPQSTGTGRFGKWLENLQDWNLSRSRYWGTPLPIWRTEDGREEKCIGSVKELCNEMQKALDAGVMSELPWKDFDLKEYRDLEYGKIDLHRPYVDNIVLVSETGKPMHRELDLIDVWFDSGAMPFAQFFYPHIAEEKFAKVYPADF
;
A
#
# COMPACT_ATOMS: atom_id res chain seq x y z
N LYS A 1 -26.34 23.70 36.46
CA LYS A 1 -24.99 23.79 37.09
C LYS A 1 -24.42 22.38 37.20
N LEU A 2 -23.13 22.20 37.50
CA LEU A 2 -22.56 20.85 37.72
C LEU A 2 -23.37 20.07 38.78
N GLU A 3 -23.85 20.79 39.79
CA GLU A 3 -24.68 20.27 40.90
C GLU A 3 -26.08 19.82 40.48
N ASP A 4 -26.58 20.25 39.31
CA ASP A 4 -27.92 19.93 38.82
C ASP A 4 -27.92 18.75 37.82
N TYR A 5 -26.76 18.19 37.50
CA TYR A 5 -26.63 17.08 36.56
C TYR A 5 -27.12 15.76 37.17
N GLN A 6 -27.98 15.06 36.45
CA GLN A 6 -28.37 13.69 36.76
C GLN A 6 -27.77 12.72 35.74
N GLU A 7 -27.39 11.53 36.20
CA GLU A 7 -26.87 10.49 35.32
C GLU A 7 -27.88 10.18 34.21
N GLY A 8 -27.45 10.31 32.95
CA GLY A 8 -28.31 10.15 31.77
C GLY A 8 -28.84 11.46 31.15
N ASP A 9 -28.58 12.61 31.76
CA ASP A 9 -28.94 13.91 31.17
C ASP A 9 -28.21 14.13 29.84
N LYS A 10 -28.95 14.65 28.84
CA LYS A 10 -28.41 14.97 27.51
C LYS A 10 -27.44 16.14 27.53
N ASN A 11 -27.65 17.10 28.42
CA ASN A 11 -26.81 18.29 28.54
C ASN A 11 -25.80 18.07 29.67
N ILE A 12 -24.55 17.80 29.32
CA ILE A 12 -23.48 17.60 30.29
C ILE A 12 -22.88 18.98 30.62
N PRO A 13 -23.09 19.52 31.83
CA PRO A 13 -22.47 20.79 32.21
C PRO A 13 -20.95 20.61 32.31
N PHE A 14 -20.20 21.60 31.80
CA PHE A 14 -18.75 21.62 31.91
C PHE A 14 -18.29 22.94 32.52
N ARG A 15 -17.08 22.95 33.07
CA ARG A 15 -16.33 24.15 33.41
C ARG A 15 -14.93 24.03 32.82
N VAL A 16 -14.43 25.10 32.22
CA VAL A 16 -13.04 25.17 31.79
C VAL A 16 -12.19 25.38 33.04
N LEU A 17 -11.19 24.52 33.26
CA LEU A 17 -10.25 24.68 34.37
C LEU A 17 -9.32 25.86 34.06
N GLU A 18 -8.78 26.51 35.10
CA GLU A 18 -7.90 27.70 34.93
C GLU A 18 -6.60 27.39 34.18
N LYS A 19 -6.18 26.13 34.16
CA LYS A 19 -4.96 25.69 33.50
C LYS A 19 -5.24 25.32 32.04
N THR A 20 -4.49 25.95 31.14
CA THR A 20 -4.37 25.57 29.73
C THR A 20 -2.98 25.02 29.49
N TRP A 21 -2.89 23.95 28.71
CA TRP A 21 -1.62 23.33 28.32
C TRP A 21 -1.38 23.57 26.83
N LYS A 22 -0.12 23.80 26.45
CA LYS A 22 0.33 23.68 25.07
C LYS A 22 0.39 22.20 24.70
N GLY A 23 0.19 21.87 23.42
CA GLY A 23 0.27 20.48 22.94
C GLY A 23 1.61 19.81 23.27
N THR A 24 2.71 20.56 23.24
CA THR A 24 4.05 20.07 23.63
C THR A 24 4.17 19.71 25.10
N GLU A 25 3.32 20.26 25.98
CA GLU A 25 3.27 19.90 27.40
C GLU A 25 2.47 18.61 27.64
N LEU A 26 1.68 18.17 26.66
CA LEU A 26 0.94 16.91 26.71
C LEU A 26 1.73 15.74 26.12
N ALA A 27 2.80 16.01 25.37
CA ALA A 27 3.63 14.98 24.76
C ALA A 27 4.25 14.07 25.84
N GLY A 28 4.21 12.76 25.60
CA GLY A 28 4.70 11.74 26.53
C GLY A 28 3.70 11.30 27.60
N LEU A 29 2.52 11.94 27.72
CA LEU A 29 1.47 11.44 28.61
C LEU A 29 0.98 10.07 28.12
N GLU A 30 0.98 9.09 29.01
CA GLU A 30 0.46 7.76 28.75
C GLU A 30 -1.07 7.73 28.89
N TYR A 31 -1.71 6.86 28.10
CA TYR A 31 -3.15 6.64 28.16
C TYR A 31 -3.48 5.15 28.04
N GLU A 32 -4.70 4.78 28.44
CA GLU A 32 -5.14 3.38 28.36
C GLU A 32 -5.62 3.02 26.94
N GLN A 33 -5.25 1.83 26.48
CA GLN A 33 -5.78 1.25 25.26
C GLN A 33 -7.31 1.03 25.33
N LEU A 34 -8.04 1.48 24.30
CA LEU A 34 -9.51 1.32 24.25
C LEU A 34 -9.96 -0.13 24.11
N PHE A 35 -9.25 -0.91 23.28
CA PHE A 35 -9.48 -2.33 23.04
C PHE A 35 -8.20 -3.11 23.33
N PRO A 36 -8.03 -3.67 24.54
CA PRO A 36 -6.84 -4.42 24.92
C PRO A 36 -6.87 -5.86 24.34
N TRP A 37 -7.10 -5.95 23.04
CA TRP A 37 -7.10 -7.23 22.30
C TRP A 37 -5.69 -7.76 22.11
N ILE A 38 -4.77 -6.88 21.74
CA ILE A 38 -3.38 -7.22 21.44
C ILE A 38 -2.49 -6.40 22.37
N LYS A 39 -1.64 -7.11 23.11
CA LYS A 39 -0.59 -6.52 23.93
C LYS A 39 0.54 -6.03 23.01
N VAL A 40 0.74 -4.72 23.02
CA VAL A 40 1.84 -4.03 22.31
C VAL A 40 2.97 -3.66 23.27
N THR A 41 4.04 -3.08 22.73
CA THR A 41 5.20 -2.66 23.52
C THR A 41 4.88 -1.47 24.43
N GLU A 42 5.70 -1.26 25.46
CA GLU A 42 5.58 -0.14 26.41
C GLU A 42 5.76 1.24 25.76
N LYS A 43 6.21 1.30 24.50
CA LYS A 43 6.37 2.55 23.76
C LYS A 43 5.06 3.06 23.13
N ALA A 44 4.03 2.22 23.09
CA ALA A 44 2.71 2.57 22.57
C ALA A 44 1.89 3.36 23.61
N PHE A 45 0.71 3.84 23.18
CA PHE A 45 -0.26 4.54 24.02
C PHE A 45 0.28 5.74 24.80
N LYS A 46 1.08 6.56 24.12
CA LYS A 46 1.51 7.88 24.59
C LYS A 46 1.07 8.98 23.64
N VAL A 47 0.86 10.18 24.17
CA VAL A 47 0.57 11.37 23.37
C VAL A 47 1.83 11.82 22.65
N VAL A 48 1.70 12.12 21.36
CA VAL A 48 2.79 12.62 20.51
C VAL A 48 2.35 13.88 19.79
N CYS A 49 3.30 14.73 19.42
CA CYS A 49 3.02 15.91 18.59
C CYS A 49 3.00 15.51 17.11
N GLY A 50 1.99 15.97 16.38
CA GLY A 50 1.90 15.85 14.93
C GLY A 50 1.50 17.20 14.32
N ASP A 51 2.14 17.57 13.21
CA ASP A 51 1.93 18.84 12.50
C ASP A 51 0.75 18.80 11.51
N PHE A 52 0.22 17.62 11.24
CA PHE A 52 -0.94 17.40 10.36
C PHE A 52 -2.31 17.61 11.04
N VAL A 53 -2.33 17.85 12.36
CA VAL A 53 -3.57 17.99 13.13
C VAL A 53 -4.18 19.38 12.89
N THR A 54 -5.47 19.42 12.54
CA THR A 54 -6.21 20.67 12.35
C THR A 54 -7.10 20.98 13.56
N THR A 55 -7.47 22.24 13.72
CA THR A 55 -8.42 22.70 14.76
C THR A 55 -9.81 23.02 14.20
N GLU A 56 -10.01 22.82 12.89
CA GLU A 56 -11.27 23.11 12.20
C GLU A 56 -12.30 21.99 12.43
N ASP A 57 -11.83 20.74 12.44
CA ASP A 57 -12.66 19.55 12.60
C ASP A 57 -12.14 18.63 13.72
N GLY A 58 -13.04 17.83 14.31
CA GLY A 58 -12.71 16.88 15.36
C GLY A 58 -12.54 17.53 16.74
N THR A 59 -11.53 17.09 17.50
CA THR A 59 -11.30 17.55 18.89
C THR A 59 -9.94 18.23 19.10
N GLY A 60 -9.11 18.30 18.05
CA GLY A 60 -7.70 18.68 18.17
C GLY A 60 -6.77 17.59 18.73
N ILE A 61 -7.31 16.42 19.10
CA ILE A 61 -6.56 15.21 19.42
C ILE A 61 -6.94 14.13 18.41
N VAL A 62 -5.93 13.56 17.73
CA VAL A 62 -6.13 12.60 16.63
C VAL A 62 -5.67 11.22 17.06
N HIS A 63 -6.52 10.21 16.85
CA HIS A 63 -6.12 8.81 16.96
C HIS A 63 -5.17 8.46 15.82
N ILE A 64 -4.04 7.83 16.14
CA ILE A 64 -3.10 7.30 15.15
C ILE A 64 -3.10 5.77 15.14
N ALA A 65 -3.09 5.21 13.94
CA ALA A 65 -2.89 3.80 13.66
C ALA A 65 -1.78 3.66 12.59
N PRO A 66 -0.49 3.54 13.00
CA PRO A 66 0.65 3.52 12.07
C PRO A 66 0.59 2.45 10.97
N THR A 67 -0.26 1.43 11.11
CA THR A 67 -0.48 0.37 10.11
C THR A 67 -1.58 0.70 9.10
N PHE A 68 -2.28 1.83 9.20
CA PHE A 68 -3.42 2.15 8.32
C PHE A 68 -3.47 3.62 7.87
N GLY A 69 -2.51 4.45 8.27
CA GLY A 69 -2.40 5.85 7.85
C GLY A 69 -0.95 6.22 7.52
N ALA A 70 -0.74 6.96 6.43
CA ALA A 70 0.60 7.39 6.02
C ALA A 70 1.18 8.43 7.01
N ASP A 71 0.39 9.43 7.41
CA ASP A 71 0.79 10.42 8.41
C ASP A 71 0.98 9.78 9.78
N ASP A 72 0.12 8.81 10.14
CA ASP A 72 0.23 8.03 11.37
C ASP A 72 1.53 7.21 11.40
N ALA A 73 1.90 6.59 10.28
CA ALA A 73 3.15 5.84 10.14
C ALA A 73 4.37 6.76 10.28
N LYS A 74 4.31 7.95 9.67
CA LYS A 74 5.37 8.96 9.75
C LYS A 74 5.56 9.45 11.18
N VAL A 75 4.50 9.95 11.82
CA VAL A 75 4.56 10.45 13.20
C VAL A 75 4.88 9.33 14.19
N GLY A 76 4.35 8.12 13.96
CA GLY A 76 4.69 6.95 14.75
C GLY A 76 6.18 6.64 14.71
N LYS A 77 6.79 6.65 13.51
CA LYS A 77 8.23 6.45 13.33
C LYS A 77 9.06 7.54 13.99
N GLU A 78 8.70 8.82 13.81
CA GLU A 78 9.41 9.97 14.39
C GLU A 78 9.41 9.96 15.92
N ASN A 79 8.36 9.39 16.53
CA ASN A 79 8.18 9.36 17.98
C ASN A 79 8.41 7.96 18.60
N ASP A 80 8.91 7.00 17.83
CA ASP A 80 9.15 5.61 18.26
C ASP A 80 7.89 4.96 18.87
N VAL A 81 6.72 5.24 18.26
CA VAL A 81 5.43 4.62 18.56
C VAL A 81 5.19 3.51 17.53
N PRO A 82 5.17 2.23 17.93
CA PRO A 82 4.96 1.14 16.98
C PRO A 82 3.51 1.08 16.51
N GLY A 83 3.32 0.55 15.30
CA GLY A 83 2.01 0.10 14.85
C GLY A 83 1.53 -1.13 15.61
N LEU A 84 0.22 -1.32 15.66
CA LEU A 84 -0.38 -2.51 16.26
C LEU A 84 -0.41 -3.63 15.21
N THR A 85 0.42 -4.65 15.42
CA THR A 85 0.60 -5.79 14.52
C THR A 85 0.34 -7.13 15.22
N VAL A 86 0.16 -8.17 14.42
CA VAL A 86 0.02 -9.56 14.84
C VAL A 86 1.06 -10.43 14.13
N VAL A 87 1.30 -11.64 14.65
CA VAL A 87 2.18 -12.62 14.01
C VAL A 87 1.31 -13.73 13.43
N ASP A 88 1.37 -13.92 12.10
CA ASP A 88 0.66 -15.01 11.43
C ASP A 88 1.34 -16.36 11.70
N LYS A 89 0.64 -17.46 11.38
CA LYS A 89 1.12 -18.84 11.56
C LYS A 89 2.46 -19.14 10.86
N ASP A 90 2.80 -18.35 9.84
CA ASP A 90 4.02 -18.48 9.06
C ASP A 90 5.16 -17.63 9.66
N GLY A 91 4.93 -16.98 10.80
CA GLY A 91 5.90 -16.18 11.54
C GLY A 91 6.04 -14.75 11.03
N ASN A 92 5.20 -14.30 10.09
CA ASN A 92 5.30 -12.94 9.56
C ASN A 92 4.55 -11.95 10.44
N THR A 93 5.13 -10.77 10.59
CA THR A 93 4.44 -9.64 11.23
C THR A 93 3.46 -9.01 10.24
N ARG A 94 2.18 -8.97 10.59
CA ARG A 94 1.09 -8.43 9.76
C ARG A 94 0.32 -7.34 10.51
N PRO A 95 -0.32 -6.40 9.81
CA PRO A 95 -1.42 -5.62 10.39
C PRO A 95 -2.50 -6.55 10.97
N MET A 96 -3.33 -6.03 11.88
CA MET A 96 -4.42 -6.80 12.50
C MET A 96 -5.50 -7.33 11.54
N VAL A 97 -5.53 -6.77 10.34
CA VAL A 97 -6.50 -7.08 9.29
C VAL A 97 -5.69 -7.68 8.14
N ASP A 98 -6.20 -8.73 7.51
CA ASP A 98 -5.55 -9.34 6.35
C ASP A 98 -5.75 -8.52 5.07
N LEU A 99 -5.16 -8.98 3.97
CA LEU A 99 -5.25 -8.33 2.65
C LEU A 99 -6.66 -8.32 2.05
N THR A 100 -7.61 -9.05 2.63
CA THR A 100 -9.02 -9.08 2.23
C THR A 100 -9.87 -8.11 3.07
N GLY A 101 -9.28 -7.44 4.04
CA GLY A 101 -10.00 -6.55 4.95
C GLY A 101 -10.67 -7.30 6.10
N LYS A 102 -10.18 -8.48 6.47
CA LYS A 102 -10.74 -9.31 7.55
C LYS A 102 -9.81 -9.36 8.76
N PHE A 103 -10.35 -9.25 9.96
CA PHE A 103 -9.57 -9.53 11.17
C PHE A 103 -9.07 -10.98 11.16
N PHE A 104 -7.81 -11.21 11.52
CA PHE A 104 -7.26 -12.57 11.60
C PHE A 104 -8.08 -13.45 12.53
N ARG A 105 -8.28 -14.72 12.15
CA ARG A 105 -8.81 -15.71 13.09
C ARG A 105 -7.71 -16.15 14.03
N LEU A 106 -8.09 -16.59 15.23
CA LEU A 106 -7.13 -17.10 16.20
C LEU A 106 -6.34 -18.30 15.66
N GLU A 107 -6.95 -19.14 14.82
CA GLU A 107 -6.30 -20.28 14.16
C GLU A 107 -5.31 -19.91 13.05
N ASP A 108 -5.37 -18.68 12.53
CA ASP A 108 -4.48 -18.16 11.49
C ASP A 108 -3.25 -17.43 12.07
N LEU A 109 -3.23 -17.23 13.40
CA LEU A 109 -2.15 -16.59 14.13
C LEU A 109 -1.17 -17.61 14.70
N ASP A 110 0.07 -17.18 14.94
CA ASP A 110 1.06 -18.00 15.65
C ASP A 110 0.58 -18.34 17.07
N GLY A 111 0.69 -19.62 17.44
CA GLY A 111 0.19 -20.11 18.73
C GLY A 111 0.92 -19.49 19.93
N GLY A 112 2.22 -19.23 19.80
CA GLY A 112 3.00 -18.56 20.84
C GLY A 112 2.60 -17.09 21.00
N PHE A 113 2.36 -16.39 19.89
CA PHE A 113 1.84 -15.03 19.90
C PHE A 113 0.45 -14.95 20.53
N VAL A 114 -0.47 -15.85 20.16
CA VAL A 114 -1.82 -15.90 20.74
C VAL A 114 -1.75 -16.06 22.26
N GLN A 115 -0.92 -16.99 22.75
CA GLN A 115 -0.80 -17.26 24.18
C GLN A 115 -0.25 -16.07 24.98
N ASN A 116 0.71 -15.32 24.42
CA ASN A 116 1.46 -14.31 25.16
C ASN A 116 0.96 -12.86 24.94
N ASN A 117 0.32 -12.61 23.80
CA ASN A 117 0.02 -11.26 23.33
C ASN A 117 -1.45 -11.02 23.01
N VAL A 118 -2.30 -12.05 22.92
CA VAL A 118 -3.71 -11.88 22.55
C VAL A 118 -4.62 -12.12 23.75
N ASN A 119 -5.48 -11.14 24.06
CA ASN A 119 -6.60 -11.34 24.95
C ASN A 119 -7.73 -12.06 24.18
N VAL A 120 -7.65 -13.39 24.18
CA VAL A 120 -8.58 -14.26 23.44
C VAL A 120 -10.03 -14.01 23.81
N ASP A 121 -10.33 -13.78 25.10
CA ASP A 121 -11.71 -13.57 25.53
C ASP A 121 -12.34 -12.30 24.97
N LEU A 122 -11.54 -11.24 24.79
CA LEU A 122 -12.01 -9.99 24.21
C LEU A 122 -11.96 -9.98 22.69
N TYR A 123 -11.03 -10.72 22.07
CA TYR A 123 -10.81 -10.69 20.63
C TYR A 123 -11.68 -11.69 19.86
N LYS A 124 -12.04 -12.84 20.47
CA LYS A 124 -12.77 -13.94 19.79
C LYS A 124 -14.08 -13.52 19.13
N GLU A 125 -14.77 -12.51 19.65
CA GLU A 125 -16.01 -11.98 19.07
C GLU A 125 -15.78 -11.25 17.74
N PHE A 126 -14.58 -10.69 17.55
CA PHE A 126 -14.23 -9.87 16.38
C PHE A 126 -13.34 -10.61 15.38
N ALA A 127 -12.67 -11.67 15.83
CA ALA A 127 -11.82 -12.50 14.99
C ALA A 127 -12.59 -13.02 13.76
N GLY A 128 -12.02 -12.83 12.57
CA GLY A 128 -12.65 -13.26 11.32
C GLY A 128 -13.76 -12.36 10.78
N ARG A 129 -14.04 -11.19 11.38
CA ARG A 129 -15.01 -10.23 10.82
C ARG A 129 -14.35 -9.30 9.81
N TYR A 130 -15.09 -8.95 8.76
CA TYR A 130 -14.65 -7.92 7.82
C TYR A 130 -14.80 -6.52 8.41
N VAL A 131 -13.85 -5.64 8.11
CA VAL A 131 -13.91 -4.22 8.54
C VAL A 131 -15.07 -3.46 7.89
N LYS A 132 -15.52 -3.94 6.72
CA LYS A 132 -16.66 -3.44 5.96
C LYS A 132 -17.43 -4.61 5.35
N ASN A 133 -18.75 -4.57 5.42
CA ASN A 133 -19.60 -5.67 4.97
C ASN A 133 -19.48 -5.88 3.44
N GLU A 134 -19.20 -4.83 2.68
CA GLU A 134 -19.00 -4.82 1.23
C GLU A 134 -17.82 -5.72 0.76
N TYR A 135 -16.96 -6.14 1.69
CA TYR A 135 -15.89 -7.08 1.39
C TYR A 135 -16.37 -8.53 1.36
N ASP A 136 -17.47 -8.84 2.05
CA ASP A 136 -18.09 -10.15 2.09
C ASP A 136 -19.26 -10.21 1.10
N GLN A 137 -19.23 -11.19 0.19
CA GLN A 137 -20.33 -11.40 -0.76
C GLN A 137 -21.56 -12.06 -0.10
N ALA A 138 -21.40 -12.64 1.09
CA ALA A 138 -22.48 -13.30 1.81
C ALA A 138 -23.31 -12.33 2.65
N LEU A 139 -22.77 -11.17 3.02
CA LEU A 139 -23.46 -10.20 3.88
C LEU A 139 -24.29 -9.23 3.02
N SER A 140 -25.51 -8.93 3.49
CA SER A 140 -26.33 -7.89 2.88
C SER A 140 -25.95 -6.49 3.37
N ALA A 141 -26.31 -5.46 2.61
CA ALA A 141 -26.05 -4.06 2.97
C ALA A 141 -26.76 -3.60 4.26
N ASP A 142 -27.81 -4.30 4.68
CA ASP A 142 -28.61 -3.97 5.87
C ASP A 142 -28.08 -4.64 7.15
N GLU A 143 -27.09 -5.54 7.04
CA GLU A 143 -26.50 -6.15 8.23
C GLU A 143 -25.69 -5.14 9.04
N VAL A 144 -25.68 -5.37 10.36
CA VAL A 144 -24.94 -4.53 11.29
C VAL A 144 -23.44 -4.61 10.96
N THR A 145 -22.85 -3.46 10.67
CA THR A 145 -21.44 -3.34 10.34
C THR A 145 -20.58 -3.43 11.60
N LEU A 146 -19.34 -3.88 11.43
CA LEU A 146 -18.40 -4.05 12.56
C LEU A 146 -18.11 -2.75 13.33
N ASP A 147 -18.05 -1.61 12.66
CA ASP A 147 -17.88 -0.30 13.31
C ASP A 147 -19.03 0.08 14.24
N ILE A 148 -20.27 -0.34 13.94
CA ILE A 148 -21.42 -0.18 14.83
C ILE A 148 -21.23 -1.01 16.10
N ASP A 149 -20.85 -2.28 15.98
CA ASP A 149 -20.63 -3.16 17.14
C ASP A 149 -19.48 -2.66 18.02
N LEU A 150 -18.39 -2.17 17.41
CA LEU A 150 -17.29 -1.55 18.14
C LEU A 150 -17.74 -0.29 18.90
N SER A 151 -18.58 0.54 18.26
CA SER A 151 -19.15 1.75 18.88
C SER A 151 -20.06 1.39 20.06
N VAL A 152 -20.90 0.36 19.91
CA VAL A 152 -21.76 -0.14 21.00
C VAL A 152 -20.91 -0.71 22.15
N SER A 153 -19.88 -1.51 21.85
CA SER A 153 -18.95 -2.02 22.85
C SER A 153 -18.26 -0.89 23.63
N LEU A 154 -17.79 0.16 22.96
CA LEU A 154 -17.21 1.33 23.63
C LEU A 154 -18.25 2.05 24.51
N LYS A 155 -19.50 2.16 24.06
CA LYS A 155 -20.57 2.79 24.85
C LYS A 155 -20.89 1.98 26.11
N LEU A 156 -21.01 0.66 25.99
CA LEU A 156 -21.26 -0.24 27.12
C LEU A 156 -20.13 -0.20 28.16
N ARG A 157 -18.89 0.08 27.73
CA ARG A 157 -17.72 0.25 28.60
C ARG A 157 -17.53 1.67 29.12
N ASN A 158 -18.48 2.58 28.86
CA ASN A 158 -18.39 4.00 29.17
C ASN A 158 -17.13 4.70 28.61
N ARG A 159 -16.66 4.26 27.43
CA ARG A 159 -15.52 4.82 26.69
C ARG A 159 -15.92 5.59 25.44
N ALA A 160 -17.22 5.71 25.15
CA ALA A 160 -17.75 6.52 24.04
C ALA A 160 -18.53 7.74 24.57
N PHE A 161 -17.99 8.94 24.31
CA PHE A 161 -18.64 10.20 24.68
C PHE A 161 -19.83 10.53 23.77
N ARG A 162 -19.61 10.48 22.45
CA ARG A 162 -20.61 10.79 21.41
C ARG A 162 -20.44 9.83 20.23
N ILE A 163 -21.54 9.33 19.69
CA ILE A 163 -21.57 8.45 18.51
C ILE A 163 -22.55 9.05 17.52
N GLU A 164 -22.10 9.33 16.31
CA GLU A 164 -22.90 9.94 15.25
C GLU A 164 -22.52 9.36 13.89
N LYS A 165 -23.46 9.44 12.94
CA LYS A 165 -23.19 9.11 11.54
C LYS A 165 -22.57 10.32 10.86
N PHE A 166 -21.51 10.08 10.09
CA PHE A 166 -20.84 11.10 9.31
C PHE A 166 -20.95 10.76 7.82
N VAL A 167 -21.36 11.73 7.01
CA VAL A 167 -21.50 11.57 5.56
C VAL A 167 -20.42 12.40 4.89
N HIS A 168 -19.53 11.73 4.16
CA HIS A 168 -18.43 12.36 3.46
C HIS A 168 -18.04 11.57 2.21
N SER A 169 -17.18 12.17 1.38
CA SER A 169 -16.55 11.45 0.27
C SER A 169 -15.46 10.53 0.81
N TYR A 170 -15.47 9.27 0.38
CA TYR A 170 -14.48 8.26 0.75
C TYR A 170 -13.96 7.56 -0.51
N PRO A 171 -12.68 7.19 -0.60
CA PRO A 171 -12.13 6.53 -1.78
C PRO A 171 -12.71 5.13 -1.97
N HIS A 172 -13.12 4.83 -3.21
CA HIS A 172 -13.62 3.52 -3.62
C HIS A 172 -12.81 3.00 -4.81
N CYS A 173 -12.74 1.68 -4.95
CA CYS A 173 -12.11 1.03 -6.08
C CYS A 173 -12.88 1.37 -7.36
N TRP A 174 -12.24 2.07 -8.30
CA TRP A 174 -12.83 2.51 -9.58
C TRP A 174 -13.41 1.39 -10.48
N ARG A 175 -13.12 0.12 -10.16
CA ARG A 175 -13.61 -1.05 -10.90
C ARG A 175 -14.72 -1.81 -10.16
N THR A 176 -14.70 -1.83 -8.83
CA THR A 176 -15.61 -2.69 -8.03
C THR A 176 -16.50 -1.91 -7.10
N ASP A 177 -16.31 -0.59 -6.99
CA ASP A 177 -16.98 0.32 -6.06
C ASP A 177 -16.88 -0.08 -4.58
N LYS A 178 -16.02 -1.04 -4.22
CA LYS A 178 -15.73 -1.37 -2.84
C LYS A 178 -14.89 -0.27 -2.18
N PRO A 179 -15.12 0.04 -0.89
CA PRO A 179 -14.33 1.05 -0.19
C PRO A 179 -12.85 0.65 -0.16
N VAL A 180 -11.96 1.63 -0.21
CA VAL A 180 -10.50 1.39 -0.15
C VAL A 180 -10.04 1.42 1.31
N LEU A 181 -9.19 0.46 1.66
CA LEU A 181 -8.45 0.45 2.92
C LEU A 181 -7.00 0.81 2.65
N TYR A 182 -6.48 1.84 3.33
CA TYR A 182 -5.05 2.13 3.33
C TYR A 182 -4.31 1.02 4.09
N TYR A 183 -3.30 0.43 3.46
CA TYR A 183 -2.65 -0.76 3.98
C TYR A 183 -1.16 -0.76 3.62
N PRO A 184 -0.25 -1.11 4.54
CA PRO A 184 1.18 -1.17 4.29
C PRO A 184 1.49 -2.42 3.47
N LEU A 185 1.97 -2.20 2.24
CA LEU A 185 2.38 -3.24 1.32
C LEU A 185 3.80 -2.94 0.84
N ASP A 186 4.59 -3.99 0.69
CA ASP A 186 5.80 -3.91 -0.10
C ASP A 186 5.40 -3.65 -1.56
N SER A 187 5.94 -2.59 -2.13
CA SER A 187 5.54 -2.13 -3.46
C SER A 187 6.71 -1.44 -4.14
N TRP A 188 6.78 -1.55 -5.46
CA TRP A 188 7.75 -0.84 -6.28
C TRP A 188 7.21 0.53 -6.69
N PHE A 189 8.04 1.55 -6.52
CA PHE A 189 7.69 2.93 -6.86
C PHE A 189 8.64 3.49 -7.90
N ILE A 190 8.10 4.28 -8.83
CA ILE A 190 8.88 5.20 -9.64
C ILE A 190 9.00 6.51 -8.84
N ARG A 191 10.23 6.97 -8.63
CA ARG A 191 10.53 8.24 -7.95
C ARG A 191 10.19 9.46 -8.81
N SER A 192 8.92 9.60 -9.16
CA SER A 192 8.37 10.66 -10.01
C SER A 192 8.58 12.04 -9.41
N THR A 193 8.64 12.15 -8.08
CA THR A 193 8.94 13.40 -7.36
C THR A 193 10.27 14.03 -7.77
N ALA A 194 11.26 13.23 -8.15
CA ALA A 194 12.57 13.72 -8.62
C ALA A 194 12.47 14.46 -9.96
N CYS A 195 11.41 14.21 -10.74
CA CYS A 195 11.16 14.86 -12.03
C CYS A 195 10.05 15.90 -11.96
N ARG A 196 9.50 16.20 -10.77
CA ARG A 196 8.32 17.08 -10.60
C ARG A 196 8.52 18.45 -11.24
N GLU A 197 9.61 19.13 -10.93
CA GLU A 197 9.90 20.47 -11.47
C GLU A 197 10.01 20.44 -13.00
N LYS A 198 10.67 19.41 -13.54
CA LYS A 198 10.80 19.27 -15.00
C LYS A 198 9.46 18.95 -15.67
N MET A 199 8.61 18.14 -15.03
CA MET A 199 7.26 17.86 -15.51
C MET A 199 6.41 19.13 -15.55
N MET A 200 6.54 20.01 -14.56
CA MET A 200 5.85 21.31 -14.53
C MET A 200 6.34 22.24 -15.65
N GLU A 201 7.66 22.36 -15.81
CA GLU A 201 8.26 23.16 -16.89
C GLU A 201 7.79 22.68 -18.28
N LEU A 202 7.79 21.37 -18.51
CA LEU A 202 7.33 20.79 -19.77
C LEU A 202 5.81 20.95 -19.95
N ASN A 203 5.03 20.87 -18.87
CA ASN A 203 3.58 21.09 -18.92
C ASN A 203 3.23 22.50 -19.43
N ASP A 204 4.03 23.51 -19.11
CA ASP A 204 3.84 24.89 -19.59
C ASP A 204 4.06 25.03 -21.11
N THR A 205 4.77 24.08 -21.72
CA THR A 205 4.98 24.05 -23.19
C THR A 205 3.80 23.43 -23.95
N ILE A 206 2.89 22.76 -23.26
CA ILE A 206 1.76 22.04 -23.85
C ILE A 206 0.61 23.02 -24.15
N ASN A 207 0.08 22.99 -25.38
CA ASN A 207 -1.09 23.78 -25.77
C ASN A 207 -2.41 23.12 -25.31
N TRP A 208 -2.73 23.25 -24.02
CA TRP A 208 -3.96 22.70 -23.44
C TRP A 208 -5.24 23.35 -24.00
N LYS A 209 -6.25 22.53 -24.31
CA LYS A 209 -7.60 22.97 -24.72
C LYS A 209 -8.68 22.32 -23.83
N PRO A 210 -9.24 23.03 -22.83
CA PRO A 210 -8.98 24.42 -22.46
C PRO A 210 -7.68 24.61 -21.67
N GLN A 211 -7.09 25.80 -21.75
CA GLN A 211 -5.83 26.16 -21.07
C GLN A 211 -5.90 25.96 -19.55
N SER A 212 -7.07 26.18 -18.95
CA SER A 212 -7.33 25.97 -17.53
C SER A 212 -7.13 24.52 -17.06
N THR A 213 -7.09 23.54 -17.97
CA THR A 213 -6.76 22.15 -17.62
C THR A 213 -5.30 22.02 -17.21
N GLY A 214 -4.40 22.61 -18.00
CA GLY A 214 -2.96 22.56 -17.78
C GLY A 214 -2.53 23.35 -16.56
N THR A 215 -3.04 24.57 -16.39
CA THR A 215 -2.72 25.43 -15.23
C THR A 215 -3.53 25.09 -13.98
N GLY A 216 -4.72 24.51 -14.15
CA GLY A 216 -5.62 24.16 -13.07
C GLY A 216 -5.45 22.72 -12.62
N ARG A 217 -6.28 21.81 -13.13
CA ARG A 217 -6.39 20.44 -12.61
C ARG A 217 -5.07 19.67 -12.70
N PHE A 218 -4.39 19.72 -13.85
CA PHE A 218 -3.16 18.97 -14.06
C PHE A 218 -1.96 19.64 -13.39
N GLY A 219 -1.82 20.96 -13.51
CA GLY A 219 -0.77 21.73 -12.85
C GLY A 219 -0.78 21.58 -11.33
N LYS A 220 -1.93 21.76 -10.67
CA LYS A 220 -2.07 21.56 -9.22
C LYS A 220 -1.82 20.12 -8.78
N TRP A 221 -2.11 19.15 -9.64
CA TRP A 221 -1.79 17.75 -9.39
C TRP A 221 -0.28 17.52 -9.43
N LEU A 222 0.44 18.11 -10.39
CA LEU A 222 1.90 18.05 -10.46
C LEU A 222 2.58 18.74 -9.27
N GLU A 223 2.05 19.86 -8.77
CA GLU A 223 2.59 20.56 -7.59
C GLU A 223 2.67 19.63 -6.35
N ASN A 224 1.67 18.75 -6.21
CA ASN A 224 1.55 17.82 -5.08
C ASN A 224 1.90 16.38 -5.46
N LEU A 225 2.64 16.19 -6.56
CA LEU A 225 2.99 14.88 -7.11
C LEU A 225 3.67 14.01 -6.04
N GLN A 226 3.15 12.80 -5.89
CA GLN A 226 3.73 11.73 -5.08
C GLN A 226 4.44 10.73 -5.97
N ASP A 227 5.31 9.90 -5.39
CA ASP A 227 5.93 8.81 -6.11
C ASP A 227 4.87 7.81 -6.59
N TRP A 228 5.05 7.33 -7.82
CA TRP A 228 4.05 6.50 -8.47
C TRP A 228 4.26 5.03 -8.06
N ASN A 229 3.29 4.49 -7.32
CA ASN A 229 3.22 3.06 -7.07
C ASN A 229 3.02 2.30 -8.39
N LEU A 230 4.07 1.62 -8.85
CA LEU A 230 4.13 0.88 -10.11
C LEU A 230 3.65 -0.56 -9.97
N SER A 231 3.97 -1.25 -8.88
CA SER A 231 3.73 -2.69 -8.80
C SER A 231 2.28 -3.06 -8.53
N ARG A 232 1.84 -4.18 -9.10
CA ARG A 232 0.50 -4.73 -8.96
C ARG A 232 0.61 -6.24 -8.74
N SER A 233 0.12 -6.71 -7.59
CA SER A 233 0.00 -8.15 -7.33
C SER A 233 -1.22 -8.71 -8.06
N ARG A 234 -1.03 -9.02 -9.35
CA ARG A 234 -2.05 -9.49 -10.30
C ARG A 234 -1.50 -10.61 -11.19
N TYR A 235 -2.35 -11.21 -12.01
CA TYR A 235 -1.99 -12.34 -12.86
C TYR A 235 -1.80 -11.99 -14.35
N TRP A 236 -2.42 -10.91 -14.83
CA TRP A 236 -2.35 -10.50 -16.25
C TRP A 236 -1.88 -9.05 -16.39
N GLY A 237 -0.84 -8.84 -17.17
CA GLY A 237 -0.14 -7.56 -17.37
C GLY A 237 1.35 -7.76 -17.62
N THR A 238 2.07 -6.67 -17.91
CA THR A 238 3.52 -6.70 -18.16
C THR A 238 4.27 -7.08 -16.88
N PRO A 239 5.08 -8.16 -16.88
CA PRO A 239 5.85 -8.56 -15.71
C PRO A 239 6.96 -7.57 -15.36
N LEU A 240 7.13 -7.29 -14.06
CA LEU A 240 8.26 -6.48 -13.59
C LEU A 240 9.57 -7.24 -13.83
N PRO A 241 10.53 -6.70 -14.61
CA PRO A 241 11.69 -7.45 -15.09
C PRO A 241 12.86 -7.41 -14.10
N ILE A 242 12.56 -7.63 -12.82
CA ILE A 242 13.56 -7.59 -11.73
C ILE A 242 13.69 -8.99 -11.16
N TRP A 243 14.91 -9.51 -11.12
CA TRP A 243 15.28 -10.73 -10.44
C TRP A 243 16.04 -10.40 -9.17
N ARG A 244 15.78 -11.16 -8.11
CA ARG A 244 16.36 -10.93 -6.79
C ARG A 244 16.68 -12.26 -6.10
N THR A 245 17.74 -12.25 -5.31
CA THR A 245 18.11 -13.35 -4.40
C THR A 245 17.10 -13.48 -3.26
N GLU A 246 16.95 -14.66 -2.66
CA GLU A 246 16.01 -14.88 -1.55
C GLU A 246 16.25 -13.94 -0.35
N ASP A 247 17.52 -13.58 -0.09
CA ASP A 247 17.89 -12.63 0.98
C ASP A 247 17.73 -11.15 0.59
N GLY A 248 17.35 -10.87 -0.66
CA GLY A 248 17.13 -9.54 -1.20
C GLY A 248 18.38 -8.68 -1.44
N ARG A 249 19.59 -9.23 -1.29
CA ARG A 249 20.83 -8.42 -1.30
C ARG A 249 21.38 -8.16 -2.70
N GLU A 250 21.15 -9.08 -3.61
CA GLU A 250 21.54 -8.95 -5.01
C GLU A 250 20.28 -8.88 -5.88
N GLU A 251 20.25 -7.91 -6.81
CA GLU A 251 19.16 -7.68 -7.75
C GLU A 251 19.69 -7.43 -9.17
N LYS A 252 18.90 -7.81 -10.18
CA LYS A 252 19.18 -7.57 -11.60
C LYS A 252 17.91 -7.09 -12.28
N CYS A 253 17.97 -5.96 -12.98
CA CYS A 253 16.89 -5.46 -13.82
C CYS A 253 17.20 -5.76 -15.28
N ILE A 254 16.39 -6.60 -15.93
CA ILE A 254 16.63 -7.07 -17.29
C ILE A 254 15.96 -6.12 -18.29
N GLY A 255 16.75 -5.46 -19.14
CA GLY A 255 16.28 -4.45 -20.08
C GLY A 255 15.95 -4.96 -21.48
N SER A 256 16.27 -6.21 -21.82
CA SER A 256 15.97 -6.77 -23.14
C SER A 256 15.90 -8.30 -23.16
N VAL A 257 15.23 -8.86 -24.18
CA VAL A 257 15.21 -10.32 -24.42
C VAL A 257 16.62 -10.87 -24.66
N LYS A 258 17.48 -10.11 -25.34
CA LYS A 258 18.89 -10.48 -25.53
C LYS A 258 19.63 -10.63 -24.21
N GLU A 259 19.46 -9.66 -23.31
CA GLU A 259 20.05 -9.71 -21.99
C GLU A 259 19.53 -10.89 -21.18
N LEU A 260 18.21 -11.12 -21.21
CA LEU A 260 17.59 -12.29 -20.57
C LEU A 260 18.18 -13.60 -21.08
N CYS A 261 18.35 -13.75 -22.40
CA CYS A 261 18.94 -14.94 -23.01
C CYS A 261 20.39 -15.18 -22.55
N ASN A 262 21.20 -14.12 -22.47
CA ASN A 262 22.56 -14.22 -21.98
C ASN A 262 22.62 -14.62 -20.50
N GLU A 263 21.75 -14.04 -19.66
CA GLU A 263 21.70 -14.37 -18.23
C GLU A 263 21.16 -15.79 -17.97
N MET A 264 20.19 -16.26 -18.77
CA MET A 264 19.73 -17.64 -18.72
C MET A 264 20.85 -18.62 -19.10
N GLN A 265 21.66 -18.31 -20.12
CA GLN A 265 22.81 -19.15 -20.48
C GLN A 265 23.80 -19.27 -19.31
N LYS A 266 24.11 -18.15 -18.64
CA LYS A 266 24.97 -18.17 -17.44
C LYS A 266 24.37 -19.02 -16.32
N ALA A 267 23.06 -18.98 -16.13
CA ALA A 267 22.37 -19.77 -15.11
C ALA A 267 22.39 -21.28 -15.42
N LEU A 268 22.30 -21.67 -16.70
CA LEU A 268 22.49 -23.05 -17.16
C LEU A 268 23.93 -23.51 -16.93
N ASP A 269 24.92 -22.69 -17.33
CA ASP A 269 26.34 -23.01 -17.17
C ASP A 269 26.73 -23.15 -15.69
N ALA A 270 26.09 -22.38 -14.81
CA ALA A 270 26.25 -22.46 -13.36
C ALA A 270 25.47 -23.61 -12.70
N GLY A 271 24.59 -24.31 -13.43
CA GLY A 271 23.74 -25.39 -12.91
C GLY A 271 22.62 -24.93 -11.98
N VAL A 272 22.33 -23.62 -11.95
CA VAL A 272 21.25 -23.03 -11.13
C VAL A 272 19.89 -23.18 -11.81
N MET A 273 19.89 -23.15 -13.15
CA MET A 273 18.71 -23.43 -13.97
C MET A 273 18.92 -24.78 -14.67
N SER A 274 17.88 -25.62 -14.69
CA SER A 274 17.97 -26.97 -15.28
C SER A 274 17.44 -27.04 -16.71
N GLU A 275 16.41 -26.25 -17.02
CA GLU A 275 15.76 -26.24 -18.32
C GLU A 275 15.21 -24.85 -18.64
N LEU A 276 14.97 -24.59 -19.93
CA LEU A 276 14.30 -23.38 -20.39
C LEU A 276 12.79 -23.52 -20.20
N PRO A 277 12.07 -22.42 -19.91
CA PRO A 277 10.60 -22.45 -19.81
C PRO A 277 9.90 -22.73 -21.14
N TRP A 278 10.60 -22.56 -22.27
CA TRP A 278 10.08 -22.78 -23.63
C TRP A 278 10.76 -24.01 -24.25
N LYS A 279 9.97 -24.97 -24.73
CA LYS A 279 10.46 -26.29 -25.18
C LYS A 279 11.20 -26.27 -26.52
N ASP A 280 10.87 -25.32 -27.39
CA ASP A 280 11.36 -25.24 -28.78
C ASP A 280 12.11 -23.93 -29.06
N PHE A 281 12.81 -23.39 -28.06
CA PHE A 281 13.56 -22.13 -28.18
C PHE A 281 15.05 -22.34 -27.93
N ASP A 282 15.89 -22.00 -28.91
CA ASP A 282 17.34 -21.91 -28.73
C ASP A 282 17.73 -20.48 -28.29
N LEU A 283 18.44 -20.35 -27.18
CA LEU A 283 18.96 -19.08 -26.66
C LEU A 283 19.80 -18.31 -27.67
N LYS A 284 20.37 -18.97 -28.69
CA LYS A 284 21.16 -18.32 -29.76
C LYS A 284 20.30 -17.67 -30.85
N GLU A 285 19.02 -18.03 -30.95
CA GLU A 285 18.08 -17.55 -31.97
C GLU A 285 17.37 -16.23 -31.57
N TYR A 286 17.76 -15.61 -30.45
CA TYR A 286 17.17 -14.35 -29.96
C TYR A 286 17.29 -13.15 -30.94
N ARG A 287 18.02 -13.27 -32.05
CA ARG A 287 18.17 -12.19 -33.04
C ARG A 287 17.06 -12.20 -34.08
N ASP A 288 16.55 -13.37 -34.41
CA ASP A 288 15.48 -13.60 -35.37
C ASP A 288 14.19 -13.93 -34.63
N LEU A 289 13.94 -13.26 -33.49
CA LEU A 289 12.81 -13.52 -32.59
C LEU A 289 11.49 -13.52 -33.37
N GLU A 290 11.04 -14.72 -33.74
CA GLU A 290 9.63 -14.99 -33.90
C GLU A 290 9.03 -14.87 -32.51
N TYR A 291 8.61 -13.67 -32.12
CA TYR A 291 7.97 -13.38 -30.83
C TYR A 291 6.76 -14.28 -30.53
N GLY A 292 6.28 -15.08 -31.49
CA GLY A 292 5.29 -16.14 -31.25
C GLY A 292 5.82 -17.40 -30.55
N LYS A 293 7.15 -17.59 -30.45
CA LYS A 293 7.78 -18.75 -29.78
C LYS A 293 8.12 -18.49 -28.31
N ILE A 294 8.13 -17.22 -27.89
CA ILE A 294 8.45 -16.81 -26.53
C ILE A 294 7.27 -16.05 -25.96
N ASP A 295 6.71 -16.57 -24.88
CA ASP A 295 5.75 -15.82 -24.07
C ASP A 295 6.45 -15.36 -22.78
N LEU A 296 6.53 -14.04 -22.61
CA LEU A 296 7.11 -13.39 -21.44
C LEU A 296 6.07 -13.08 -20.37
N HIS A 297 4.80 -13.48 -20.54
CA HIS A 297 3.78 -13.32 -19.51
C HIS A 297 3.91 -14.37 -18.40
N ARG A 298 3.22 -14.11 -17.30
CA ARG A 298 2.94 -15.16 -16.31
C ARG A 298 2.08 -16.27 -16.96
N PRO A 299 2.31 -17.56 -16.63
CA PRO A 299 3.26 -18.05 -15.63
C PRO A 299 4.68 -18.30 -16.16
N TYR A 300 4.92 -18.22 -17.48
CA TYR A 300 6.16 -18.70 -18.11
C TYR A 300 7.41 -17.99 -17.60
N VAL A 301 7.36 -16.66 -17.51
CA VAL A 301 8.50 -15.85 -17.05
C VAL A 301 8.84 -16.07 -15.57
N ASP A 302 7.88 -16.50 -14.75
CA ASP A 302 8.08 -16.74 -13.31
C ASP A 302 8.99 -17.95 -13.05
N ASN A 303 9.08 -18.87 -14.03
CA ASN A 303 9.89 -20.08 -13.93
C ASN A 303 11.37 -19.85 -14.34
N ILE A 304 11.72 -18.64 -14.78
CA ILE A 304 13.10 -18.31 -15.15
C ILE A 304 13.90 -18.00 -13.89
N VAL A 305 14.92 -18.83 -13.61
CA VAL A 305 15.86 -18.62 -12.51
C VAL A 305 17.18 -18.12 -13.10
N LEU A 306 17.66 -16.99 -12.57
CA LEU A 306 18.97 -16.44 -12.94
C LEU A 306 20.01 -16.73 -11.86
N VAL A 307 21.28 -16.49 -12.18
CA VAL A 307 22.39 -16.63 -11.23
C VAL A 307 22.92 -15.26 -10.84
N SER A 308 23.16 -15.04 -9.54
CA SER A 308 23.73 -13.81 -9.00
C SER A 308 25.25 -13.74 -9.24
N GLU A 309 25.87 -12.59 -8.94
CA GLU A 309 27.34 -12.49 -9.05
C GLU A 309 28.04 -13.40 -8.03
N THR A 310 27.41 -13.65 -6.89
CA THR A 310 27.89 -14.60 -5.88
C THR A 310 27.50 -16.06 -6.14
N GLY A 311 26.85 -16.35 -7.27
CA GLY A 311 26.46 -17.71 -7.67
C GLY A 311 25.16 -18.21 -7.04
N LYS A 312 24.37 -17.34 -6.40
CA LYS A 312 23.08 -17.71 -5.80
C LYS A 312 21.95 -17.70 -6.82
N PRO A 313 20.89 -18.51 -6.64
CA PRO A 313 19.67 -18.40 -7.44
C PRO A 313 18.97 -17.07 -7.22
N MET A 314 18.45 -16.51 -8.32
CA MET A 314 17.64 -15.30 -8.33
C MET A 314 16.29 -15.61 -8.97
N HIS A 315 15.21 -15.17 -8.32
CA HIS A 315 13.84 -15.33 -8.79
C HIS A 315 13.26 -13.97 -9.18
N ARG A 316 12.34 -13.96 -10.15
CA ARG A 316 11.66 -12.75 -10.57
C ARG A 316 10.75 -12.24 -9.45
N GLU A 317 10.73 -10.94 -9.23
CA GLU A 317 9.70 -10.25 -8.44
C GLU A 317 8.34 -10.53 -9.06
N LEU A 318 7.40 -11.15 -8.33
CA LEU A 318 6.16 -11.68 -8.92
C LEU A 318 5.17 -10.60 -9.35
N ASP A 319 5.39 -9.36 -8.91
CA ASP A 319 4.57 -8.23 -9.26
C ASP A 319 4.55 -7.96 -10.79
N LEU A 320 3.42 -7.42 -11.22
CA LEU A 320 3.20 -6.88 -12.55
C LEU A 320 3.25 -5.36 -12.52
N ILE A 321 3.43 -4.76 -13.68
CA ILE A 321 3.44 -3.32 -13.89
C ILE A 321 2.00 -2.77 -13.96
N ASP A 322 1.79 -1.57 -13.43
CA ASP A 322 0.55 -0.81 -13.57
C ASP A 322 0.20 -0.58 -15.04
N VAL A 323 -1.06 -0.85 -15.43
CA VAL A 323 -1.52 -0.73 -16.83
C VAL A 323 -1.36 0.69 -17.38
N TRP A 324 -1.36 1.71 -16.52
CA TRP A 324 -1.10 3.08 -16.92
C TRP A 324 0.33 3.28 -17.45
N PHE A 325 1.29 2.49 -16.98
CA PHE A 325 2.65 2.48 -17.51
C PHE A 325 2.68 1.91 -18.94
N ASP A 326 1.98 0.80 -19.20
CA ASP A 326 1.87 0.25 -20.56
C ASP A 326 1.28 1.30 -21.53
N SER A 327 0.20 1.96 -21.12
CA SER A 327 -0.41 3.03 -21.92
C SER A 327 0.49 4.26 -22.07
N GLY A 328 1.25 4.61 -21.03
CA GLY A 328 2.18 5.74 -21.03
C GLY A 328 3.44 5.49 -21.87
N ALA A 329 3.86 4.22 -21.99
CA ALA A 329 5.00 3.80 -22.82
C ALA A 329 4.65 3.70 -24.32
N MET A 330 3.36 3.78 -24.68
CA MET A 330 2.87 3.65 -26.05
C MET A 330 3.62 4.50 -27.10
N PRO A 331 4.01 5.76 -26.85
CA PRO A 331 4.76 6.56 -27.81
C PRO A 331 6.08 5.90 -28.25
N PHE A 332 6.71 5.10 -27.39
CA PHE A 332 7.99 4.42 -27.65
C PHE A 332 7.78 2.95 -28.05
N ALA A 333 6.95 2.25 -27.26
CA ALA A 333 6.79 0.80 -27.34
C ALA A 333 6.17 0.34 -28.67
N GLN A 334 5.23 1.10 -29.24
CA GLN A 334 4.57 0.74 -30.50
C GLN A 334 5.56 0.69 -31.69
N PHE A 335 6.67 1.43 -31.61
CA PHE A 335 7.69 1.50 -32.64
C PHE A 335 8.92 0.66 -32.31
N PHE A 336 8.87 -0.11 -31.22
CA PHE A 336 9.99 -0.92 -30.74
C PHE A 336 11.26 -0.09 -30.43
N TYR A 337 11.09 1.15 -29.97
CA TYR A 337 12.20 1.99 -29.48
C TYR A 337 12.82 1.37 -28.21
N PRO A 338 14.16 1.36 -28.02
CA PRO A 338 15.20 2.04 -28.81
C PRO A 338 15.81 1.20 -29.95
N HIS A 339 15.15 0.14 -30.43
CA HIS A 339 15.70 -0.74 -31.48
C HIS A 339 15.52 -0.21 -32.91
N ILE A 340 14.88 0.94 -33.08
CA ILE A 340 14.76 1.64 -34.36
C ILE A 340 15.74 2.82 -34.44
N ALA A 341 16.04 3.26 -35.66
CA ALA A 341 16.89 4.42 -35.89
C ALA A 341 16.25 5.71 -35.34
N GLU A 342 17.07 6.55 -34.71
CA GLU A 342 16.63 7.79 -34.06
C GLU A 342 15.91 8.73 -35.04
N GLU A 343 16.33 8.77 -36.31
CA GLU A 343 15.72 9.60 -37.35
C GLU A 343 14.31 9.12 -37.74
N LYS A 344 14.00 7.84 -37.51
CA LYS A 344 12.63 7.32 -37.69
C LYS A 344 11.77 7.68 -36.48
N PHE A 345 12.33 7.58 -35.28
CA PHE A 345 11.60 7.89 -34.05
C PHE A 345 11.29 9.40 -33.92
N ALA A 346 12.24 10.26 -34.27
CA ALA A 346 12.07 11.73 -34.28
C ALA A 346 10.96 12.23 -35.23
N LYS A 347 10.45 11.40 -36.14
CA LYS A 347 9.31 11.74 -37.01
C LYS A 347 7.95 11.49 -36.37
N VAL A 348 7.91 10.71 -35.30
CA VAL A 348 6.67 10.29 -34.62
C VAL A 348 6.59 10.76 -33.17
N TYR A 349 7.70 11.30 -32.64
CA TYR A 349 7.77 11.89 -31.31
C TYR A 349 8.51 13.25 -31.37
N PRO A 350 8.01 14.30 -30.70
CA PRO A 350 6.74 14.38 -29.96
C PRO A 350 5.52 14.43 -30.89
N ALA A 351 4.36 13.94 -30.43
CA ALA A 351 3.11 13.97 -31.19
C ALA A 351 2.50 15.38 -31.27
N ASP A 352 1.79 15.68 -32.37
CA ASP A 352 1.19 16.99 -32.61
C ASP A 352 -0.17 17.21 -31.92
N PHE A 353 -0.94 16.15 -31.68
CA PHE A 353 -2.31 16.22 -31.11
C PHE A 353 -2.69 14.99 -30.30
#